data_AF-A0A7S4JTB4-F1
#
_entry.id   AF-A0A7S4JTB4-F1
#
_cell.length_a   1.000
_cell.length_b   1.000
_cell.length_c   1.000
_cell.angle_alpha   90.00
_cell.angle_beta   90.00
_cell.angle_gamma   90.00
#
_symmetry.space_group_name_H-M   'P 1'
#
loop_
_entity.id
_entity.type
_entity.pdbx_description
1 polymer ?
#
loop_
_entity_poly.entity_id
_entity_poly.type
_entity_poly.pdbx_seq_one_letter_code
_entity_poly.pdbx_strand_id
1 'polypeptide(L)'
;ATARRYNNARTAPPPPPPSSLASSVANVVNVQESAEGQRDVRSMDEWATNYGVQKAEGFRLNSEDGIDYGVVTDADLPAGGPAVFVPRQMILSGGRGGA
;
A
#
# COMPACT_ATOMS: atom_id res chain seq x y z
N ALA A 1 -36.54 20.19 -68.03
CA ALA A 1 -35.48 20.29 -67.02
C ALA A 1 -35.81 21.43 -66.07
N THR A 2 -36.21 21.15 -64.84
CA THR A 2 -36.62 22.17 -63.86
C THR A 2 -35.73 22.03 -62.63
N ALA A 3 -34.86 23.02 -62.39
CA ALA A 3 -33.85 23.00 -61.34
C ALA A 3 -34.33 23.72 -60.06
N ARG A 4 -34.39 22.93 -58.99
CA ARG A 4 -34.05 23.18 -57.58
C ARG A 4 -34.44 24.51 -56.91
N ARG A 5 -35.36 24.37 -55.96
CA ARG A 5 -35.48 25.18 -54.74
C ARG A 5 -34.20 25.04 -53.88
N TYR A 6 -33.71 26.14 -53.33
CA TYR A 6 -32.85 26.14 -52.14
C TYR A 6 -33.74 26.43 -50.93
N ASN A 7 -33.80 25.52 -49.95
CA ASN A 7 -34.38 25.79 -48.64
C ASN A 7 -33.30 25.54 -47.59
N ASN A 8 -32.84 26.61 -46.95
CA ASN A 8 -31.88 26.59 -45.85
C ASN A 8 -32.56 26.03 -44.60
N ALA A 9 -32.12 24.86 -44.12
CA ALA A 9 -32.41 24.40 -42.76
C ALA A 9 -31.10 24.38 -41.97
N ARG A 10 -30.92 25.35 -41.06
CA ARG A 10 -29.86 25.32 -40.04
C ARG A 10 -30.25 24.28 -38.99
N THR A 11 -29.52 23.18 -38.91
CA THR A 11 -29.63 22.18 -37.84
C THR A 11 -28.85 22.65 -36.62
N ALA A 12 -29.52 22.77 -35.47
CA ALA A 12 -28.86 23.03 -34.18
C ALA A 12 -28.00 21.82 -33.75
N PRO A 13 -26.89 22.03 -33.01
CA PRO A 13 -26.08 20.93 -32.51
C PRO A 13 -26.85 20.09 -31.45
N PRO A 14 -26.57 18.78 -31.34
CA PRO A 14 -27.22 17.91 -30.37
C PRO A 14 -26.87 18.31 -28.93
N PRO A 15 -27.77 18.08 -27.96
CA PRO A 15 -27.48 18.34 -26.54
C PRO A 15 -26.33 17.45 -26.04
N PRO A 16 -25.55 17.93 -25.05
CA PRO A 16 -24.50 17.11 -24.43
C PRO A 16 -25.12 15.88 -23.73
N PRO A 17 -24.40 14.75 -23.67
CA PRO A 17 -24.86 13.56 -22.95
C PRO A 17 -25.03 13.85 -21.45
N PRO A 18 -25.94 13.15 -20.75
CA PRO A 18 -26.11 13.31 -19.31
C PRO A 18 -24.83 12.90 -18.58
N SER A 19 -24.37 13.77 -17.67
CA SER A 19 -23.21 13.54 -16.81
C SER A 19 -23.37 12.23 -16.04
N SER A 20 -22.52 11.26 -16.37
CA SER A 20 -22.44 9.97 -15.71
C SER A 20 -22.04 10.13 -14.23
N LEU A 21 -23.01 9.79 -13.37
CA LEU A 21 -22.95 9.23 -12.02
C LEU A 21 -21.68 9.50 -11.20
N ALA A 22 -21.88 10.23 -10.10
CA ALA A 22 -20.92 10.46 -9.04
C ALA A 22 -20.15 9.18 -8.67
N SER A 23 -18.82 9.27 -8.65
CA SER A 23 -17.95 8.28 -8.02
C SER A 23 -18.33 8.18 -6.55
N SER A 24 -19.16 7.20 -6.21
CA SER A 24 -19.25 6.71 -4.84
C SER A 24 -17.88 6.10 -4.53
N VAL A 25 -17.03 6.87 -3.87
CA VAL A 25 -15.78 6.36 -3.29
C VAL A 25 -16.22 5.36 -2.23
N ALA A 26 -16.30 4.10 -2.60
CA ALA A 26 -16.48 3.03 -1.64
C ALA A 26 -15.24 3.08 -0.74
N ASN A 27 -15.41 3.28 0.57
CA ASN A 27 -14.35 3.13 1.57
C ASN A 27 -13.98 1.64 1.69
N VAL A 28 -13.61 1.03 0.58
CA VAL A 28 -13.23 -0.37 0.48
C VAL A 28 -11.71 -0.38 0.52
N VAL A 29 -11.18 -0.81 1.66
CA VAL A 29 -9.78 -1.16 1.78
C VAL A 29 -9.63 -2.54 1.15
N ASN A 30 -8.92 -2.60 0.01
CA ASN A 30 -8.55 -3.87 -0.57
C ASN A 30 -7.47 -4.52 0.30
N VAL A 31 -7.85 -5.54 1.07
CA VAL A 31 -6.92 -6.36 1.89
C VAL A 31 -6.47 -7.60 1.11
N GLN A 32 -6.77 -7.69 -0.19
CA GLN A 32 -6.13 -8.70 -1.02
C GLN A 32 -4.63 -8.42 -0.99
N GLU A 33 -3.88 -9.35 -0.41
CA GLU A 33 -2.44 -9.45 -0.64
C GLU A 33 -2.30 -9.75 -2.13
N SER A 34 -2.16 -8.71 -2.96
CA SER A 34 -1.77 -8.91 -4.34
C SER A 34 -0.47 -9.71 -4.28
N ALA A 35 -0.49 -10.97 -4.72
CA ALA A 35 0.69 -11.84 -4.77
C ALA A 35 1.86 -11.25 -5.59
N GLU A 36 1.64 -10.09 -6.22
CA GLU A 36 2.60 -9.32 -7.02
C GLU A 36 3.14 -8.08 -6.27
N GLY A 37 2.59 -7.74 -5.10
CA GLY A 37 3.01 -6.59 -4.31
C GLY A 37 4.15 -6.97 -3.38
N GLN A 38 5.39 -6.74 -3.81
CA GLN A 38 6.58 -6.87 -2.95
C GLN A 38 6.36 -6.11 -1.63
N ARG A 39 6.51 -6.79 -0.49
CA ARG A 39 6.44 -6.12 0.83
C ARG A 39 7.56 -5.08 0.92
N ASP A 40 7.23 -3.86 1.34
CA ASP A 40 8.21 -2.80 1.58
C ASP A 40 8.92 -2.99 2.93
N VAL A 41 9.73 -4.05 2.99
CA VAL A 41 10.48 -4.44 4.18
C VAL A 41 11.61 -3.47 4.48
N ARG A 42 12.17 -2.85 3.45
CA ARG A 42 13.25 -1.89 3.59
C ARG A 42 12.79 -0.64 4.35
N SER A 43 11.71 -0.01 3.91
CA SER A 43 11.21 1.17 4.61
C SER A 43 10.67 0.83 6.00
N MET A 44 10.15 -0.38 6.21
CA MET A 44 9.80 -0.86 7.55
C MET A 44 11.02 -0.97 8.47
N ASP A 45 12.13 -1.56 8.02
CA ASP A 45 13.36 -1.70 8.81
C ASP A 45 14.04 -0.34 9.09
N GLU A 46 14.06 0.55 8.10
CA GLU A 46 14.53 1.93 8.24
C GLU A 46 13.67 2.71 9.25
N TRP A 47 12.34 2.63 9.14
CA TRP A 47 11.41 3.21 10.10
C TRP A 47 11.64 2.64 11.50
N ALA A 48 11.74 1.32 11.64
CA ALA A 48 11.90 0.68 12.93
C ALA A 48 13.18 1.15 13.65
N THR A 49 14.29 1.18 12.91
CA THR A 49 15.58 1.66 13.41
C THR A 49 15.50 3.13 13.84
N ASN A 50 14.84 3.97 13.03
CA ASN A 50 14.65 5.39 13.35
C ASN A 50 13.79 5.65 14.59
N TYR A 51 12.94 4.70 14.98
CA TYR A 51 12.08 4.79 16.17
C TYR A 51 12.63 4.01 17.39
N GLY A 52 13.88 3.55 17.32
CA GLY A 52 14.63 3.04 18.48
C GLY A 52 14.72 1.53 18.56
N VAL A 53 14.32 0.79 17.52
CA VAL A 53 14.66 -0.63 17.41
C VAL A 53 16.18 -0.77 17.31
N GLN A 54 16.74 -1.67 18.12
CA GLN A 54 18.16 -2.02 18.09
C GLN A 54 18.30 -3.47 17.65
N LYS A 55 19.24 -3.72 16.75
CA LYS A 55 19.49 -5.02 16.14
C LYS A 55 20.89 -5.47 16.50
N ALA A 56 21.07 -6.75 16.80
CA ALA A 56 22.39 -7.31 16.99
C ALA A 56 23.21 -7.25 15.69
N GLU A 57 24.54 -7.35 15.81
CA GLU A 57 25.41 -7.41 14.65
C GLU A 57 25.02 -8.58 13.74
N GLY A 58 25.03 -8.34 12.43
CA GLY A 58 24.64 -9.35 11.43
C GLY A 58 23.14 -9.66 11.36
N PHE A 59 22.28 -9.05 12.18
CA PHE A 59 20.83 -9.22 12.09
C PHE A 59 20.31 -8.64 10.78
N ARG A 60 19.66 -9.47 9.96
CA ARG A 60 19.03 -9.06 8.70
C ARG A 60 17.68 -9.75 8.49
N LEU A 61 16.79 -9.05 7.79
CA LEU A 61 15.56 -9.63 7.26
C LEU A 61 15.85 -10.31 5.93
N ASN A 62 15.42 -11.55 5.78
CA ASN A 62 15.63 -12.35 4.58
C ASN A 62 14.34 -13.07 4.18
N SER A 63 14.20 -13.38 2.90
CA SER A 63 13.06 -14.12 2.36
C SER A 63 13.55 -15.14 1.34
N GLU A 64 12.92 -16.32 1.31
CA GLU A 64 13.21 -17.36 0.31
C GLU A 64 12.32 -17.22 -0.93
N ASP A 65 11.11 -16.68 -0.78
CA ASP A 65 10.08 -16.59 -1.82
C ASP A 65 9.69 -15.14 -2.18
N GLY A 66 10.22 -14.15 -1.47
CA GLY A 66 9.91 -12.73 -1.61
C GLY A 66 8.60 -12.30 -0.94
N ILE A 67 7.89 -13.23 -0.28
CA ILE A 67 6.58 -13.01 0.34
C ILE A 67 6.72 -13.08 1.86
N ASP A 68 7.26 -14.20 2.36
CA ASP A 68 7.48 -14.42 3.77
C ASP A 68 8.90 -14.03 4.17
N TYR A 69 8.99 -13.17 5.18
CA TYR A 69 10.28 -12.66 5.68
C TYR A 69 10.55 -13.22 7.07
N GLY A 70 11.75 -13.79 7.21
CA GLY A 70 12.31 -14.25 8.47
C GLY A 70 13.53 -13.42 8.87
N VAL A 71 14.04 -13.71 10.07
CA VAL A 71 15.27 -13.12 10.59
C VAL A 71 16.40 -14.13 10.39
N VAL A 72 17.54 -13.63 9.92
CA VAL A 72 18.80 -14.36 9.86
C VAL A 72 19.92 -13.53 10.49
N THR A 73 21.01 -14.20 10.87
CA THR A 73 22.21 -13.56 11.41
C THR A 73 23.43 -14.01 10.65
N ASP A 74 24.25 -13.07 10.20
CA ASP A 74 25.54 -13.38 9.54
C ASP A 74 26.73 -13.41 10.50
N ALA A 75 26.48 -13.14 11.78
CA ALA A 75 27.44 -13.21 12.85
C ALA A 75 26.94 -14.14 13.96
N ASP A 76 27.86 -14.79 14.65
CA ASP A 76 27.55 -15.63 15.80
C ASP A 76 26.96 -14.78 16.93
N LEU A 77 25.78 -15.17 17.43
CA LEU A 77 25.18 -14.56 18.60
C LEU A 77 25.36 -15.47 19.83
N PRO A 78 25.77 -14.93 20.98
CA PRO A 78 25.90 -15.72 22.20
C PRO A 78 24.51 -16.21 22.65
N ALA A 79 24.45 -17.45 23.12
CA ALA A 79 23.23 -18.02 23.67
C ALA A 79 22.71 -17.17 24.84
N GLY A 80 21.42 -16.84 24.82
CA GLY A 80 20.79 -15.96 25.79
C GLY A 80 21.05 -14.47 25.60
N GLY A 81 21.84 -14.07 24.59
CA GLY A 81 22.03 -12.69 24.19
C GLY A 81 20.84 -12.11 23.42
N PRO A 82 20.67 -10.77 23.40
CA PRO A 82 19.58 -10.12 22.67
C PRO A 82 19.86 -10.11 21.16
N ALA A 83 18.96 -10.67 20.36
CA ALA A 83 19.02 -10.56 18.90
C ALA A 83 18.39 -9.25 18.38
N VAL A 84 17.32 -8.81 19.01
CA VAL A 84 16.60 -7.56 18.70
C VAL A 84 15.98 -6.99 19.96
N PHE A 85 16.00 -5.67 20.07
CA PHE A 85 15.30 -4.91 21.11
C PHE A 85 14.25 -4.03 20.44
N VAL A 86 13.00 -4.13 20.90
CA VAL A 86 11.87 -3.33 20.42
C VAL A 86 11.35 -2.43 21.54
N PRO A 87 11.36 -1.10 21.37
CA PRO A 87 10.78 -0.19 22.36
C PRO A 87 9.30 -0.46 22.59
N ARG A 88 8.86 -0.39 23.86
CA ARG A 88 7.47 -0.69 24.26
C ARG A 88 6.43 0.13 23.50
N GLN A 89 6.72 1.40 23.20
CA GLN A 89 5.79 2.29 22.49
C GLN A 89 5.54 1.88 21.04
N MET A 90 6.38 1.04 20.44
CA MET A 90 6.21 0.52 19.08
C MET A 90 5.34 -0.73 19.03
N ILE A 91 4.98 -1.31 20.18
CA ILE A 91 4.18 -2.52 20.24
C ILE A 91 2.71 -2.15 20.06
N LEU A 92 2.13 -2.56 18.93
CA LEU A 92 0.70 -2.52 18.71
C LEU A 92 0.04 -3.63 19.53
N SER A 93 -0.75 -3.25 20.54
CA SER A 93 -1.49 -4.17 21.39
C SER A 93 -2.97 -3.86 21.32
N GLY A 94 -3.81 -4.89 21.20
CA GLY A 94 -5.26 -4.77 21.17
C GLY A 94 -5.84 -4.44 22.53
N GLY A 95 -5.77 -3.18 22.95
CA GLY A 95 -6.54 -2.67 24.09
C GLY A 95 -7.93 -2.23 23.64
N ARG A 96 -8.99 -2.72 24.30
CA ARG A 96 -10.33 -2.12 24.17
C ARG A 96 -10.21 -0.70 24.75
N GLY A 97 -10.14 0.31 23.88
CA GLY A 97 -10.02 1.71 24.28
C GLY A 97 -11.20 2.10 25.18
N GLY A 98 -10.91 2.31 26.46
CA GLY A 98 -11.83 2.85 27.44
C GLY A 98 -11.11 3.93 28.23
N ALA A 99 -11.37 5.18 27.86
CA ALA A 99 -11.32 6.36 28.70
C ALA A 99 -12.28 7.39 28.09
#